data_AF-A0A225VBX5-F1
#
_entry.id   AF-A0A225VBX5-F1
#
_cell.length_a   1.000
_cell.length_b   1.000
_cell.length_c   1.000
_cell.angle_alpha   90.00
_cell.angle_beta   90.00
_cell.angle_gamma   90.00
#
_symmetry.space_group_name_H-M   'P 1'
#
loop_
_entity.id
_entity.type
_entity.pdbx_description
1 polymer ?
#
loop_
_entity_poly.entity_id
_entity_poly.type
_entity_poly.pdbx_seq_one_letter_code
_entity_poly.pdbx_strand_id
1 'polypeptide(L)'
;MNRYKAELVKFMSFKDDSTYATDHTFTMESLLEITPGHICHWMNKRAYGEPEPSDDAKPVSARSSTLEFAKKAISSFMPRVNATWDPVSEQGNPTRSDAVNKLIKKVKRFEVRREGADSNARRAIEFDEFVNLLELVRMDQERNGIKYMIGSVLTLQWHIVARIDDMMKLKFDNFSANTQFPLTLLIQVRWSKNISEERDAPVQILFGSLDPRILDPRMCALLNLAVYIETTATSMESEFVYGNPNDGDRVVRRVLQDTFENPGFKKLKSGKLGTHSLRKGAATYCTRCGFTKDNVNRRGRWRMRKDVVDAYIDTTQPYPDACTAAALSGPLGPCFYRVREGINSIDTRLLVDEIAPNVKRHMGEAIAKTLALPLLWAALQQSDDDFVLLPDRLKQRVIQAYKTTGGNVELNPVDRETFYVVGDGSHLNLVAIADEKGTTNRPNSCASGGAGEGSRREFAALHSQLLASQHRTTQIMNEVVRNRQESHRELQKIQAILRRLAASPLPRQASREHHAQHSSETAVEQRRSSTPRLSKRPKDLFELWHEYQFGLAGLKAAKEFSRSERGANKFAYSRRKPFWDVIASLVRSGYTSDTAIDKVYAVYGRNLSVSSILKSLREDRKRGGHPSLRVQ
;
A
#
# COMPACT_ATOMS: atom_id res chain seq x y z
N MET A 1 24.87 20.70 -9.61
CA MET A 1 25.85 19.58 -9.53
C MET A 1 25.18 18.27 -9.95
N ASN A 2 25.79 17.48 -10.84
CA ASN A 2 25.22 16.19 -11.28
C ASN A 2 25.55 15.08 -10.26
N ARG A 3 24.51 14.48 -9.65
CA ARG A 3 24.65 13.40 -8.65
C ARG A 3 25.31 12.12 -9.18
N TYR A 4 25.31 11.86 -10.48
CA TYR A 4 26.02 10.72 -11.05
C TYR A 4 27.52 11.01 -11.18
N LYS A 5 27.90 12.21 -11.63
CA LYS A 5 29.33 12.62 -11.72
C LYS A 5 30.01 12.59 -10.34
N ALA A 6 29.30 13.03 -9.30
CA ALA A 6 29.78 12.97 -7.93
C ALA A 6 29.97 11.55 -7.36
N GLU A 7 29.37 10.50 -7.93
CA GLU A 7 29.67 9.10 -7.56
C GLU A 7 30.75 8.49 -8.46
N LEU A 8 30.89 8.93 -9.71
CA LEU A 8 32.03 8.55 -10.57
C LEU A 8 33.35 9.08 -9.98
N VAL A 9 33.40 10.36 -9.59
CA VAL A 9 34.59 10.97 -8.97
C VAL A 9 35.05 10.17 -7.75
N LYS A 10 34.13 9.79 -6.85
CA LYS A 10 34.42 8.94 -5.67
C LYS A 10 34.86 7.52 -6.01
N PHE A 11 34.57 7.03 -7.21
CA PHE A 11 35.01 5.73 -7.69
C PHE A 11 36.42 5.80 -8.28
N MET A 12 36.66 6.73 -9.19
CA MET A 12 37.98 6.94 -9.79
C MET A 12 39.00 7.33 -8.71
N SER A 13 38.64 8.23 -7.78
CA SER A 13 39.50 8.55 -6.62
C SER A 13 39.87 7.36 -5.72
N PHE A 14 39.16 6.22 -5.82
CA PHE A 14 39.52 4.97 -5.14
C PHE A 14 40.26 3.98 -6.06
N LYS A 15 40.00 3.99 -7.38
CA LYS A 15 40.78 3.21 -8.38
C LYS A 15 42.22 3.73 -8.46
N ASP A 16 42.35 5.05 -8.49
CA ASP A 16 43.58 5.77 -8.86
C ASP A 16 44.31 6.36 -7.64
N ASP A 17 43.84 6.06 -6.42
CA ASP A 17 44.29 6.58 -5.11
C ASP A 17 44.56 8.10 -5.07
N SER A 18 43.75 8.86 -5.82
CA SER A 18 43.99 10.27 -6.18
C SER A 18 42.76 11.14 -5.93
N THR A 19 42.93 12.34 -5.38
CA THR A 19 41.80 13.26 -5.14
C THR A 19 41.45 14.06 -6.39
N TYR A 20 40.30 13.77 -7.02
CA TYR A 20 39.81 14.51 -8.19
C TYR A 20 38.83 15.62 -7.83
N ALA A 21 38.91 16.75 -8.53
CA ALA A 21 37.92 17.82 -8.45
C ALA A 21 36.52 17.32 -8.88
N THR A 22 35.46 17.86 -8.27
CA THR A 22 34.10 17.29 -8.43
C THR A 22 33.49 17.48 -9.82
N ASP A 23 34.09 18.36 -10.61
CA ASP A 23 33.82 18.70 -12.00
C ASP A 23 34.88 18.14 -12.98
N HIS A 24 35.90 17.43 -12.49
CA HIS A 24 36.93 16.76 -13.32
C HIS A 24 36.30 15.82 -14.36
N THR A 25 36.88 15.75 -15.56
CA THR A 25 36.36 14.97 -16.68
C THR A 25 37.40 13.95 -17.13
N PHE A 26 37.13 12.68 -16.83
CA PHE A 26 38.00 11.54 -17.14
C PHE A 26 38.05 11.27 -18.66
N THR A 27 39.22 10.84 -19.15
CA THR A 27 39.43 10.49 -20.56
C THR A 27 38.73 9.17 -20.93
N MET A 28 38.48 8.93 -22.23
CA MET A 28 37.88 7.67 -22.67
C MET A 28 38.76 6.45 -22.30
N GLU A 29 40.08 6.61 -22.35
CA GLU A 29 41.07 5.58 -22.02
C GLU A 29 41.00 5.20 -20.53
N SER A 30 41.06 6.18 -19.63
CA SER A 30 40.88 5.99 -18.18
C SER A 30 39.55 5.31 -17.83
N LEU A 31 38.50 5.55 -18.61
CA LEU A 31 37.20 4.89 -18.46
C LEU A 31 37.10 3.49 -19.09
N LEU A 32 38.05 3.10 -19.96
CA LEU A 32 38.18 1.76 -20.52
C LEU A 32 39.04 0.83 -19.64
N GLU A 33 39.97 1.37 -18.83
CA GLU A 33 40.72 0.64 -17.79
C GLU A 33 39.85 0.08 -16.64
N ILE A 34 38.56 0.41 -16.60
CA ILE A 34 37.69 0.06 -15.48
C ILE A 34 37.30 -1.42 -15.58
N THR A 35 37.94 -2.25 -14.76
CA THR A 35 37.58 -3.67 -14.62
C THR A 35 36.37 -3.87 -13.67
N PRO A 36 35.67 -5.02 -13.76
CA PRO A 36 34.76 -5.47 -12.72
C PRO A 36 35.39 -5.56 -11.33
N GLY A 37 36.69 -5.87 -11.24
CA GLY A 37 37.45 -5.97 -10.00
C GLY A 37 37.48 -4.64 -9.24
N HIS A 38 37.87 -3.56 -9.93
CA HIS A 38 37.90 -2.20 -9.35
C HIS A 38 36.55 -1.82 -8.75
N ILE A 39 35.45 -2.09 -9.47
CA ILE A 39 34.08 -1.81 -9.03
C ILE A 39 33.69 -2.68 -7.82
N CYS A 40 34.04 -3.96 -7.83
CA CYS A 40 33.79 -4.86 -6.71
C CYS A 40 34.54 -4.42 -5.44
N HIS A 41 35.83 -4.07 -5.55
CA HIS A 41 36.65 -3.61 -4.44
C HIS A 41 36.11 -2.29 -3.84
N TRP A 42 35.67 -1.35 -4.68
CA TRP A 42 35.04 -0.12 -4.20
C TRP A 42 33.67 -0.36 -3.53
N MET A 43 32.83 -1.21 -4.13
CA MET A 43 31.54 -1.57 -3.53
C MET A 43 31.69 -2.34 -2.22
N ASN A 44 32.73 -3.18 -2.10
CA ASN A 44 33.12 -3.83 -0.86
C ASN A 44 33.55 -2.79 0.18
N LYS A 45 34.49 -1.89 -0.16
CA LYS A 45 34.96 -0.80 0.73
C LYS A 45 33.80 0.02 1.28
N ARG A 46 32.78 0.28 0.47
CA ARG A 46 31.56 1.00 0.87
C ARG A 46 30.60 0.17 1.73
N ALA A 47 30.45 -1.13 1.46
CA ALA A 47 29.45 -1.97 2.12
C ALA A 47 29.95 -2.62 3.42
N TYR A 48 31.19 -3.13 3.41
CA TYR A 48 31.83 -3.87 4.52
C TYR A 48 32.86 -3.00 5.28
N GLY A 49 33.40 -1.95 4.66
CA GLY A 49 34.45 -1.09 5.23
C GLY A 49 35.85 -1.36 4.70
N GLU A 50 36.04 -2.45 3.95
CA GLU A 50 37.31 -2.95 3.43
C GLU A 50 37.17 -3.44 1.96
N PRO A 51 38.21 -3.35 1.09
CA PRO A 51 38.10 -3.72 -0.32
C PRO A 51 37.93 -5.22 -0.57
N GLU A 52 38.56 -6.04 0.27
CA GLU A 52 38.61 -7.50 0.17
C GLU A 52 38.08 -8.10 1.49
N PRO A 53 36.74 -8.19 1.64
CA PRO A 53 36.13 -8.55 2.90
C PRO A 53 36.17 -10.05 3.15
N SER A 54 36.48 -10.43 4.38
CA SER A 54 36.48 -11.84 4.81
C SER A 54 35.10 -12.50 4.63
N ASP A 55 35.04 -13.83 4.60
CA ASP A 55 33.78 -14.53 4.34
C ASP A 55 32.72 -14.32 5.45
N ASP A 56 33.17 -14.12 6.70
CA ASP A 56 32.34 -13.78 7.85
C ASP A 56 31.97 -12.29 7.95
N ALA A 57 32.61 -11.42 7.17
CA ALA A 57 32.36 -9.98 7.19
C ALA A 57 30.91 -9.65 6.79
N LYS A 58 30.33 -8.61 7.42
CA LYS A 58 28.92 -8.25 7.28
C LYS A 58 28.77 -6.84 6.68
N PRO A 59 27.90 -6.65 5.67
CA PRO A 59 27.80 -5.38 4.94
C PRO A 59 26.94 -4.37 5.69
N VAL A 60 27.43 -3.88 6.83
CA VAL A 60 26.73 -2.98 7.75
C VAL A 60 26.83 -1.50 7.36
N SER A 61 27.80 -1.13 6.52
CA SER A 61 28.15 0.27 6.22
C SER A 61 27.35 0.88 5.08
N ALA A 62 26.96 0.09 4.07
CA ALA A 62 26.12 0.57 2.97
C ALA A 62 25.09 -0.45 2.47
N ARG A 63 23.90 0.08 2.18
CA ARG A 63 22.76 -0.66 1.63
C ARG A 63 22.96 -1.02 0.16
N SER A 64 22.35 -2.13 -0.28
CA SER A 64 22.32 -2.55 -1.67
C SER A 64 21.72 -1.48 -2.59
N SER A 65 20.71 -0.72 -2.12
CA SER A 65 20.12 0.40 -2.86
C SER A 65 21.12 1.54 -3.14
N THR A 66 22.12 1.70 -2.26
CA THR A 66 23.20 2.67 -2.44
C THR A 66 24.19 2.16 -3.49
N LEU A 67 24.52 0.87 -3.45
CA LEU A 67 25.37 0.22 -4.46
C LEU A 67 24.70 0.19 -5.85
N GLU A 68 23.38 -0.01 -5.93
CA GLU A 68 22.63 0.04 -7.20
C GLU A 68 22.56 1.46 -7.78
N PHE A 69 22.45 2.49 -6.93
CA PHE A 69 22.58 3.88 -7.37
C PHE A 69 23.98 4.17 -7.91
N ALA A 70 25.02 3.78 -7.17
CA ALA A 70 26.41 3.98 -7.55
C ALA A 70 26.79 3.21 -8.83
N LYS A 71 26.34 1.96 -8.96
CA LYS A 71 26.43 1.14 -10.19
C LYS A 71 25.82 1.90 -11.38
N LYS A 72 24.60 2.43 -11.23
CA LYS A 72 23.93 3.18 -12.30
C LYS A 72 24.68 4.47 -12.65
N ALA A 73 25.19 5.18 -11.65
CA ALA A 73 25.95 6.41 -11.83
C ALA A 73 27.25 6.19 -12.61
N ILE A 74 28.06 5.18 -12.24
CA ILE A 74 29.25 4.81 -13.02
C ILE A 74 28.83 4.36 -14.43
N SER A 75 27.80 3.52 -14.53
CA SER A 75 27.34 2.97 -15.80
C SER A 75 26.96 4.03 -16.84
N SER A 76 26.52 5.23 -16.44
CA SER A 76 26.17 6.30 -17.38
C SER A 76 27.37 7.00 -18.04
N PHE A 77 28.59 6.73 -17.58
CA PHE A 77 29.83 7.29 -18.17
C PHE A 77 30.69 6.23 -18.86
N MET A 78 30.35 4.94 -18.78
CA MET A 78 31.14 3.88 -19.42
C MET A 78 31.01 4.00 -20.96
N PRO A 79 32.11 4.10 -21.74
CA PRO A 79 32.04 4.31 -23.19
C PRO A 79 31.19 3.25 -23.91
N ARG A 80 31.22 2.01 -23.43
CA ARG A 80 30.43 0.89 -23.95
C ARG A 80 29.12 0.64 -23.17
N VAL A 81 28.45 1.69 -22.69
CA VAL A 81 27.28 1.64 -21.77
C VAL A 81 26.25 0.53 -22.04
N ASN A 82 25.89 0.32 -23.31
CA ASN A 82 24.85 -0.63 -23.72
C ASN A 82 25.35 -2.08 -23.93
N ALA A 83 26.66 -2.32 -24.00
CA ALA A 83 27.22 -3.67 -24.04
C ALA A 83 27.12 -4.37 -22.67
N THR A 84 26.90 -5.68 -22.68
CA THR A 84 27.15 -6.53 -21.50
C THR A 84 28.67 -6.74 -21.36
N TRP A 85 29.16 -6.99 -20.15
CA TRP A 85 30.56 -7.38 -19.96
C TRP A 85 30.79 -8.83 -20.40
N ASP A 86 31.73 -9.04 -21.30
CA ASP A 86 32.28 -10.35 -21.66
C ASP A 86 33.51 -10.65 -20.78
N PRO A 87 33.49 -11.72 -19.97
CA PRO A 87 34.63 -12.12 -19.14
C PRO A 87 35.77 -12.80 -19.92
N VAL A 88 35.61 -13.12 -21.22
CA VAL A 88 36.64 -13.76 -22.05
C VAL A 88 37.47 -12.72 -22.81
N SER A 89 36.81 -11.73 -23.42
CA SER A 89 37.49 -10.63 -24.14
C SER A 89 37.75 -9.38 -23.29
N GLU A 90 37.44 -9.44 -21.99
CA GLU A 90 37.52 -8.36 -20.98
C GLU A 90 36.95 -7.02 -21.46
N GLN A 91 35.79 -7.07 -22.13
CA GLN A 91 35.22 -5.93 -22.84
C GLN A 91 33.73 -5.73 -22.58
N GLY A 92 33.28 -4.49 -22.71
CA GLY A 92 31.89 -4.08 -22.55
C GLY A 92 31.72 -3.09 -21.40
N ASN A 93 30.58 -3.14 -20.70
CA ASN A 93 30.33 -2.28 -19.54
C ASN A 93 30.62 -3.05 -18.23
N PRO A 94 31.69 -2.74 -17.49
CA PRO A 94 32.13 -3.50 -16.31
C PRO A 94 31.10 -3.49 -15.17
N THR A 95 30.26 -2.45 -15.08
CA THR A 95 29.16 -2.39 -14.10
C THR A 95 28.08 -3.45 -14.34
N ARG A 96 27.96 -3.95 -15.58
CA ARG A 96 26.98 -4.97 -15.99
C ARG A 96 27.48 -6.40 -15.78
N SER A 97 28.75 -6.58 -15.41
CA SER A 97 29.38 -7.86 -15.12
C SER A 97 28.65 -8.67 -14.04
N ASP A 98 28.81 -9.99 -14.14
CA ASP A 98 28.14 -10.93 -13.25
C ASP A 98 28.69 -10.89 -11.81
N ALA A 99 29.96 -10.48 -11.64
CA ALA A 99 30.59 -10.25 -10.33
C ALA A 99 29.91 -9.11 -9.56
N VAL A 100 29.78 -7.93 -10.16
CA VAL A 100 29.09 -6.77 -9.56
C VAL A 100 27.62 -7.11 -9.25
N ASN A 101 26.95 -7.86 -10.13
CA ASN A 101 25.58 -8.35 -9.88
C ASN A 101 25.52 -9.34 -8.69
N LYS A 102 26.48 -10.26 -8.56
CA LYS A 102 26.57 -11.22 -7.45
C LYS A 102 26.88 -10.54 -6.12
N LEU A 103 27.74 -9.52 -6.10
CA LEU A 103 28.05 -8.73 -4.91
C LEU A 103 26.81 -7.99 -4.38
N ILE A 104 26.09 -7.25 -5.22
CA ILE A 104 24.83 -6.58 -4.82
C ILE A 104 23.80 -7.62 -4.32
N LYS A 105 23.76 -8.82 -4.90
CA LYS A 105 22.96 -9.96 -4.40
C LYS A 105 23.51 -10.61 -3.11
N LYS A 106 24.80 -10.51 -2.76
CA LYS A 106 25.36 -10.87 -1.43
C LYS A 106 24.81 -9.87 -0.40
N VAL A 107 24.99 -8.58 -0.62
CA VAL A 107 24.49 -7.50 0.28
C VAL A 107 22.98 -7.59 0.51
N LYS A 108 22.16 -7.75 -0.55
CA LYS A 108 20.70 -7.92 -0.41
C LYS A 108 20.27 -9.09 0.49
N ARG A 109 21.06 -10.17 0.54
CA ARG A 109 20.78 -11.33 1.40
C ARG A 109 21.11 -11.05 2.87
N PHE A 110 22.14 -10.28 3.17
CA PHE A 110 22.42 -9.82 4.54
C PHE A 110 21.37 -8.81 5.02
N GLU A 111 20.94 -7.87 4.18
CA GLU A 111 19.88 -6.89 4.52
C GLU A 111 18.57 -7.57 4.96
N VAL A 112 18.06 -8.55 4.20
CA VAL A 112 16.78 -9.23 4.56
C VAL A 112 16.91 -10.14 5.79
N ARG A 113 18.12 -10.58 6.14
CA ARG A 113 18.42 -11.33 7.37
C ARG A 113 18.59 -10.43 8.60
N ARG A 114 18.60 -9.09 8.43
CA ARG A 114 18.99 -8.10 9.45
C ARG A 114 20.45 -8.23 9.90
N GLU A 115 21.30 -8.64 8.97
CA GLU A 115 22.75 -8.79 9.14
C GLU A 115 23.55 -7.79 8.29
N GLY A 116 22.87 -6.83 7.66
CA GLY A 116 23.47 -5.77 6.86
C GLY A 116 22.86 -4.40 7.17
N ALA A 117 23.31 -3.37 6.46
CA ALA A 117 23.03 -1.97 6.71
C ALA A 117 21.54 -1.62 6.93
N ASP A 118 21.28 -0.78 7.93
CA ASP A 118 19.98 -0.64 8.56
C ASP A 118 18.91 0.09 7.70
N SER A 119 17.63 -0.21 7.96
CA SER A 119 16.56 0.13 7.02
C SER A 119 15.97 1.53 7.20
N ASN A 120 16.50 2.48 6.45
CA ASN A 120 15.90 3.82 6.26
C ASN A 120 14.59 3.84 5.43
N ALA A 121 13.93 2.69 5.24
CA ALA A 121 12.66 2.59 4.54
C ALA A 121 11.50 3.16 5.38
N ARG A 122 10.77 4.13 4.81
CA ARG A 122 9.55 4.66 5.42
C ARG A 122 8.38 3.68 5.22
N ARG A 123 7.61 3.41 6.28
CA ARG A 123 6.44 2.51 6.24
C ARG A 123 5.21 3.19 5.63
N ALA A 124 4.06 2.51 5.61
CA ALA A 124 2.77 3.20 5.47
C ALA A 124 2.45 3.94 6.77
N ILE A 125 1.82 5.12 6.69
CA ILE A 125 1.09 5.68 7.83
C ILE A 125 -0.19 4.85 8.05
N GLU A 126 -0.62 4.68 9.29
CA GLU A 126 -1.92 4.07 9.60
C GLU A 126 -3.04 5.12 9.48
N PHE A 127 -4.31 4.70 9.47
CA PHE A 127 -5.43 5.64 9.29
C PHE A 127 -5.53 6.64 10.46
N ASP A 128 -5.51 6.13 11.69
CA ASP A 128 -5.69 6.96 12.89
C ASP A 128 -4.46 7.87 13.12
N GLU A 129 -3.27 7.43 12.67
CA GLU A 129 -2.07 8.28 12.59
C GLU A 129 -2.22 9.40 11.55
N PHE A 130 -2.95 9.16 10.45
CA PHE A 130 -3.22 10.18 9.43
C PHE A 130 -4.28 11.17 9.90
N VAL A 131 -5.35 10.72 10.57
CA VAL A 131 -6.32 11.62 11.23
C VAL A 131 -5.61 12.48 12.28
N ASN A 132 -4.83 11.90 13.18
CA ASN A 132 -4.09 12.65 14.21
C ASN A 132 -3.00 13.59 13.65
N LEU A 133 -2.45 13.28 12.47
CA LEU A 133 -1.61 14.24 11.72
C LEU A 133 -2.41 15.47 11.26
N LEU A 134 -3.65 15.29 10.76
CA LEU A 134 -4.52 16.40 10.35
C LEU A 134 -4.96 17.27 11.55
N GLU A 135 -5.20 16.64 12.71
CA GLU A 135 -5.47 17.33 13.98
C GLU A 135 -4.33 18.29 14.34
N LEU A 136 -3.12 17.75 14.54
CA LEU A 136 -1.95 18.53 14.95
C LEU A 136 -1.57 19.62 13.93
N VAL A 137 -1.77 19.36 12.62
CA VAL A 137 -1.56 20.38 11.58
C VAL A 137 -2.54 21.54 11.72
N ARG A 138 -3.81 21.32 12.06
CA ARG A 138 -4.81 22.41 12.21
C ARG A 138 -4.64 23.17 13.54
N MET A 139 -4.31 22.46 14.62
CA MET A 139 -4.13 23.06 15.95
C MET A 139 -2.90 23.98 16.03
N ASP A 140 -1.85 23.71 15.25
CA ASP A 140 -0.67 24.57 15.14
C ASP A 140 -1.06 26.01 14.70
N GLN A 141 -0.88 27.00 15.57
CA GLN A 141 -1.22 28.40 15.29
C GLN A 141 -0.08 29.15 14.59
N GLU A 142 1.17 28.79 14.85
CA GLU A 142 2.36 29.43 14.26
C GLU A 142 2.38 29.32 12.73
N ARG A 143 1.86 28.21 12.18
CA ARG A 143 1.77 27.97 10.74
C ARG A 143 0.80 28.89 9.99
N ASN A 144 -0.02 29.71 10.67
CA ASN A 144 -0.91 30.70 10.03
C ASN A 144 -1.69 30.11 8.83
N GLY A 145 -1.58 30.68 7.62
CA GLY A 145 -2.24 30.17 6.40
C GLY A 145 -1.73 28.80 5.90
N ILE A 146 -0.50 28.42 6.26
CA ILE A 146 0.16 27.19 5.78
C ILE A 146 -0.61 25.94 6.23
N LYS A 147 -1.29 25.96 7.39
CA LYS A 147 -2.06 24.79 7.85
C LYS A 147 -3.27 24.44 6.98
N TYR A 148 -3.86 25.43 6.31
CA TYR A 148 -4.96 25.18 5.36
C TYR A 148 -4.42 24.59 4.05
N MET A 149 -3.29 25.11 3.56
CA MET A 149 -2.54 24.52 2.44
C MET A 149 -2.18 23.05 2.72
N ILE A 150 -1.57 22.77 3.88
CA ILE A 150 -1.16 21.41 4.24
C ILE A 150 -2.38 20.50 4.41
N GLY A 151 -3.44 20.92 5.10
CA GLY A 151 -4.67 20.13 5.22
C GLY A 151 -5.21 19.72 3.86
N SER A 152 -5.34 20.68 2.93
CA SER A 152 -5.75 20.46 1.54
C SER A 152 -4.83 19.50 0.79
N VAL A 153 -3.51 19.73 0.81
CA VAL A 153 -2.52 18.84 0.19
C VAL A 153 -2.66 17.42 0.71
N LEU A 154 -2.74 17.23 2.03
CA LEU A 154 -2.79 15.92 2.66
C LEU A 154 -4.08 15.17 2.34
N THR A 155 -5.25 15.80 2.52
CA THR A 155 -6.54 15.14 2.26
C THR A 155 -6.74 14.83 0.78
N LEU A 156 -6.35 15.75 -0.13
CA LEU A 156 -6.46 15.50 -1.56
C LEU A 156 -5.44 14.45 -2.03
N GLN A 157 -4.19 14.49 -1.52
CA GLN A 157 -3.18 13.45 -1.81
C GLN A 157 -3.64 12.06 -1.36
N TRP A 158 -4.25 11.96 -0.17
CA TRP A 158 -4.86 10.73 0.32
C TRP A 158 -5.95 10.26 -0.63
N HIS A 159 -6.91 11.13 -0.94
CA HIS A 159 -8.09 10.79 -1.72
C HIS A 159 -7.78 10.36 -3.16
N ILE A 160 -6.72 10.89 -3.81
CA ILE A 160 -6.31 10.54 -5.20
C ILE A 160 -5.00 9.71 -5.28
N VAL A 161 -4.50 9.25 -4.13
CA VAL A 161 -3.29 8.42 -3.96
C VAL A 161 -2.04 8.97 -4.68
N ALA A 162 -1.88 10.31 -4.71
CA ALA A 162 -0.78 11.01 -5.39
C ALA A 162 0.56 10.96 -4.64
N ARG A 163 1.67 11.36 -5.28
CA ARG A 163 2.89 11.80 -4.54
C ARG A 163 2.77 13.28 -4.21
N ILE A 164 3.43 13.73 -3.15
CA ILE A 164 3.63 15.18 -2.89
C ILE A 164 4.33 15.86 -4.08
N ASP A 165 5.33 15.22 -4.71
CA ASP A 165 5.95 15.67 -5.96
C ASP A 165 4.93 15.96 -7.08
N ASP A 166 3.85 15.18 -7.15
CA ASP A 166 2.79 15.34 -8.15
C ASP A 166 1.80 16.45 -7.70
N MET A 167 1.45 16.51 -6.41
CA MET A 167 0.55 17.54 -5.83
C MET A 167 1.06 18.97 -6.04
N MET A 168 2.37 19.20 -5.87
CA MET A 168 2.95 20.55 -6.02
C MET A 168 2.96 21.04 -7.48
N LYS A 169 2.60 20.19 -8.44
CA LYS A 169 2.49 20.50 -9.87
C LYS A 169 1.02 20.51 -10.34
N LEU A 170 0.07 20.38 -9.41
CA LEU A 170 -1.37 20.44 -9.68
C LEU A 170 -1.79 21.88 -9.99
N LYS A 171 -2.44 22.06 -11.15
CA LYS A 171 -3.01 23.34 -11.59
C LYS A 171 -4.51 23.41 -11.32
N PHE A 172 -5.06 24.62 -11.33
CA PHE A 172 -6.52 24.80 -11.27
C PHE A 172 -7.23 24.18 -12.49
N ASP A 173 -6.61 24.23 -13.68
CA ASP A 173 -7.10 23.58 -14.91
C ASP A 173 -7.15 22.04 -14.87
N ASN A 174 -6.59 21.42 -13.82
CA ASN A 174 -6.62 19.96 -13.64
C ASN A 174 -7.94 19.48 -13.03
N PHE A 175 -8.86 20.39 -12.68
CA PHE A 175 -10.19 20.09 -12.13
C PHE A 175 -11.29 20.41 -13.14
N SER A 176 -12.38 19.67 -13.08
CA SER A 176 -13.61 19.95 -13.84
C SER A 176 -14.85 19.67 -12.98
N ALA A 177 -15.94 20.38 -13.25
CA ALA A 177 -17.22 20.08 -12.64
C ALA A 177 -17.78 18.78 -13.21
N ASN A 178 -18.35 17.92 -12.37
CA ASN A 178 -18.92 16.65 -12.82
C ASN A 178 -20.35 16.85 -13.34
N THR A 179 -20.54 16.88 -14.66
CA THR A 179 -21.85 17.04 -15.29
C THR A 179 -22.80 15.87 -15.02
N GLN A 180 -22.28 14.66 -14.80
CA GLN A 180 -23.09 13.48 -14.47
C GLN A 180 -23.52 13.47 -12.99
N PHE A 181 -22.66 13.98 -12.09
CA PHE A 181 -22.91 14.03 -10.64
C PHE A 181 -22.55 15.40 -10.05
N PRO A 182 -23.40 16.44 -10.19
CA PRO A 182 -23.06 17.85 -9.91
C PRO A 182 -22.58 18.19 -8.49
N LEU A 183 -22.83 17.33 -7.52
CA LEU A 183 -22.35 17.45 -6.13
C LEU A 183 -20.98 16.78 -5.90
N THR A 184 -20.23 16.54 -6.97
CA THR A 184 -18.88 15.96 -6.99
C THR A 184 -17.99 16.71 -7.98
N LEU A 185 -16.67 16.55 -7.86
CA LEU A 185 -15.70 17.11 -8.81
C LEU A 185 -14.94 16.00 -9.53
N LEU A 186 -14.42 16.33 -10.71
CA LEU A 186 -13.47 15.51 -11.46
C LEU A 186 -12.07 16.14 -11.40
N ILE A 187 -11.03 15.31 -11.41
CA ILE A 187 -9.63 15.73 -11.41
C ILE A 187 -8.81 14.85 -12.37
N GLN A 188 -7.90 15.46 -13.13
CA GLN A 188 -6.97 14.77 -14.02
C GLN A 188 -5.54 15.23 -13.72
N VAL A 189 -4.79 14.43 -12.94
CA VAL A 189 -3.40 14.76 -12.58
C VAL A 189 -2.48 14.49 -13.79
N ARG A 190 -2.27 15.51 -14.63
CA ARG A 190 -1.49 15.42 -15.88
C ARG A 190 0.03 15.39 -15.68
N TRP A 191 0.55 15.85 -14.54
CA TRP A 191 2.00 15.90 -14.27
C TRP A 191 2.44 14.84 -13.25
N SER A 192 3.31 13.92 -13.68
CA SER A 192 4.02 13.00 -12.79
C SER A 192 5.22 12.35 -13.48
N LYS A 193 6.21 11.93 -12.70
CA LYS A 193 7.32 11.05 -13.14
C LYS A 193 6.85 9.68 -13.67
N ASN A 194 5.57 9.33 -13.46
CA ASN A 194 4.93 8.14 -14.03
C ASN A 194 4.21 8.39 -15.36
N ILE A 195 3.96 9.64 -15.75
CA ILE A 195 3.16 9.95 -16.94
C ILE A 195 4.10 10.09 -18.15
N SER A 196 3.74 9.40 -19.22
CA SER A 196 4.48 9.29 -20.49
C SER A 196 3.58 9.58 -21.68
N GLU A 197 2.31 9.21 -21.55
CA GLU A 197 1.23 9.40 -22.51
C GLU A 197 -0.04 9.80 -21.75
N GLU A 198 -1.03 10.37 -22.43
CA GLU A 198 -2.32 10.77 -21.84
C GLU A 198 -3.02 9.61 -21.10
N ARG A 199 -2.84 8.38 -21.59
CA ARG A 199 -3.33 7.15 -20.95
C ARG A 199 -2.80 6.89 -19.54
N ASP A 200 -1.69 7.51 -19.14
CA ASP A 200 -1.17 7.40 -17.77
C ASP A 200 -1.83 8.41 -16.80
N ALA A 201 -2.69 9.30 -17.32
CA ALA A 201 -3.38 10.38 -16.60
C ALA A 201 -4.92 10.27 -16.71
N PRO A 202 -5.55 9.21 -16.19
CA PRO A 202 -7.01 9.05 -16.21
C PRO A 202 -7.72 10.13 -15.39
N VAL A 203 -8.97 10.43 -15.75
CA VAL A 203 -9.86 11.29 -14.97
C VAL A 203 -10.34 10.52 -13.73
N GLN A 204 -10.44 11.21 -12.60
CA GLN A 204 -10.77 10.63 -11.30
C GLN A 204 -11.87 11.44 -10.61
N ILE A 205 -12.71 10.77 -9.82
CA ILE A 205 -13.78 11.44 -9.06
C ILE A 205 -13.33 11.82 -7.64
N LEU A 206 -13.81 12.98 -7.19
CA LEU A 206 -13.63 13.55 -5.86
C LEU A 206 -14.97 13.64 -5.12
N PHE A 207 -15.02 13.12 -3.90
CA PHE A 207 -16.23 13.08 -3.08
C PHE A 207 -16.11 13.90 -1.79
N GLY A 208 -17.27 14.21 -1.20
CA GLY A 208 -17.36 14.52 0.22
C GLY A 208 -16.92 13.33 1.08
N SER A 209 -16.73 13.58 2.37
CA SER A 209 -16.26 12.60 3.34
C SER A 209 -17.06 12.74 4.63
N LEU A 210 -17.42 11.60 5.20
CA LEU A 210 -17.98 11.49 6.53
C LEU A 210 -16.99 10.81 7.46
N ASP A 211 -16.89 11.37 8.67
CA ASP A 211 -16.03 10.89 9.74
C ASP A 211 -16.91 10.32 10.88
N PRO A 212 -16.48 9.25 11.58
CA PRO A 212 -17.19 8.70 12.73
C PRO A 212 -17.52 9.72 13.83
N ARG A 213 -16.75 10.81 13.96
CA ARG A 213 -17.27 12.02 14.62
C ARG A 213 -18.17 12.77 13.64
N ILE A 214 -19.49 12.67 13.84
CA ILE A 214 -20.50 13.29 12.96
C ILE A 214 -20.24 14.80 12.74
N LEU A 215 -19.62 15.51 13.69
CA LEU A 215 -19.31 16.94 13.60
C LEU A 215 -18.08 17.27 12.72
N ASP A 216 -17.32 16.28 12.24
CA ASP A 216 -15.88 16.43 12.01
C ASP A 216 -15.38 16.04 10.60
N PRO A 217 -15.56 16.87 9.55
CA PRO A 217 -15.07 16.58 8.20
C PRO A 217 -13.53 16.73 8.04
N ARG A 218 -12.72 16.37 9.06
CA ARG A 218 -11.24 16.44 9.07
C ARG A 218 -10.62 15.85 7.79
N MET A 219 -11.18 14.73 7.32
CA MET A 219 -10.76 13.99 6.10
C MET A 219 -11.27 14.56 4.76
N CYS A 220 -12.21 15.52 4.76
CA CYS A 220 -12.93 15.93 3.54
C CYS A 220 -12.04 16.73 2.58
N ALA A 221 -11.71 16.12 1.44
CA ALA A 221 -10.87 16.74 0.41
C ALA A 221 -11.55 17.95 -0.25
N LEU A 222 -12.86 17.89 -0.52
CA LEU A 222 -13.62 19.02 -1.07
C LEU A 222 -13.60 20.22 -0.12
N LEU A 223 -13.91 20.00 1.17
CA LEU A 223 -13.88 21.07 2.18
C LEU A 223 -12.47 21.65 2.34
N ASN A 224 -11.45 20.83 2.58
CA ASN A 224 -10.09 21.34 2.79
C ASN A 224 -9.55 22.09 1.55
N LEU A 225 -9.93 21.68 0.33
CA LEU A 225 -9.63 22.41 -0.90
C LEU A 225 -10.31 23.79 -0.93
N ALA A 226 -11.62 23.85 -0.67
CA ALA A 226 -12.39 25.09 -0.64
C ALA A 226 -11.87 26.07 0.43
N VAL A 227 -11.62 25.58 1.65
CA VAL A 227 -11.09 26.37 2.77
C VAL A 227 -9.73 26.95 2.42
N TYR A 228 -8.83 26.16 1.83
CA TYR A 228 -7.52 26.64 1.44
C TYR A 228 -7.62 27.78 0.41
N ILE A 229 -8.34 27.57 -0.70
CA ILE A 229 -8.49 28.56 -1.77
C ILE A 229 -9.13 29.85 -1.22
N GLU A 230 -10.21 29.77 -0.47
CA GLU A 230 -10.87 30.96 0.10
C GLU A 230 -10.02 31.68 1.17
N THR A 231 -9.11 30.97 1.86
CA THR A 231 -8.23 31.57 2.87
C THR A 231 -7.00 32.25 2.27
N THR A 232 -6.45 31.76 1.15
CA THR A 232 -5.12 32.23 0.65
C THR A 232 -5.10 32.77 -0.78
N ALA A 233 -6.12 32.52 -1.62
CA ALA A 233 -6.06 32.91 -3.03
C ALA A 233 -6.39 34.40 -3.31
N THR A 234 -6.49 35.23 -2.28
CA THR A 234 -6.45 36.70 -2.39
C THR A 234 -5.09 37.24 -2.88
N SER A 235 -4.07 36.37 -3.00
CA SER A 235 -2.72 36.73 -3.45
C SER A 235 -2.11 35.71 -4.42
N MET A 236 -2.94 35.01 -5.21
CA MET A 236 -2.46 33.97 -6.14
C MET A 236 -2.68 34.33 -7.62
N GLU A 237 -1.65 34.89 -8.24
CA GLU A 237 -1.47 34.94 -9.71
C GLU A 237 -0.98 33.58 -10.28
N SER A 238 -0.82 32.58 -9.42
CA SER A 238 -0.27 31.26 -9.74
C SER A 238 -1.29 30.36 -10.44
N GLU A 239 -0.90 29.76 -11.57
CA GLU A 239 -1.68 28.66 -12.20
C GLU A 239 -1.70 27.37 -11.35
N PHE A 240 -0.73 27.20 -10.44
CA PHE A 240 -0.62 26.07 -9.54
C PHE A 240 -1.42 26.28 -8.25
N VAL A 241 -2.20 25.28 -7.85
CA VAL A 241 -3.10 25.33 -6.68
C VAL A 241 -2.33 25.66 -5.40
N TYR A 242 -1.18 25.00 -5.18
CA TYR A 242 -0.44 25.06 -3.91
C TYR A 242 0.76 26.02 -3.90
N GLY A 243 1.00 26.72 -5.01
CA GLY A 243 2.15 27.63 -5.17
C GLY A 243 3.52 26.92 -5.29
N ASN A 244 4.50 27.64 -5.85
CA ASN A 244 5.88 27.22 -6.12
C ASN A 244 6.09 25.71 -6.39
N PRO A 245 5.97 25.26 -7.66
CA PRO A 245 6.10 23.86 -8.04
C PRO A 245 7.56 23.33 -8.02
N ASN A 246 8.54 24.10 -7.53
CA ASN A 246 9.95 23.74 -7.47
C ASN A 246 10.47 23.58 -6.02
N ASP A 247 9.86 24.26 -5.04
CA ASP A 247 10.25 24.19 -3.62
C ASP A 247 9.09 23.87 -2.66
N GLY A 248 7.81 23.92 -3.08
CA GLY A 248 6.65 23.68 -2.21
C GLY A 248 6.69 22.32 -1.49
N ASP A 249 7.30 21.31 -2.13
CA ASP A 249 7.47 19.98 -1.56
C ASP A 249 8.37 19.99 -0.30
N ARG A 250 9.26 20.98 -0.16
CA ARG A 250 10.11 21.18 1.02
C ARG A 250 9.33 21.72 2.21
N VAL A 251 8.36 22.59 1.96
CA VAL A 251 7.43 23.09 3.00
C VAL A 251 6.63 21.92 3.57
N VAL A 252 6.04 21.10 2.70
CA VAL A 252 5.32 19.88 3.10
C VAL A 252 6.24 18.90 3.84
N ARG A 253 7.49 18.70 3.40
CA ARG A 253 8.46 17.83 4.09
C ARG A 253 8.80 18.32 5.49
N ARG A 254 9.03 19.63 5.68
CA ARG A 254 9.36 20.24 6.98
C ARG A 254 8.19 20.07 7.94
N VAL A 255 7.03 20.61 7.58
CA VAL A 255 5.75 20.47 8.32
C VAL A 255 5.49 19.03 8.78
N LEU A 256 5.68 18.05 7.89
CA LEU A 256 5.52 16.63 8.23
C LEU A 256 6.58 16.12 9.20
N GLN A 257 7.83 16.54 9.08
CA GLN A 257 8.88 16.17 10.03
C GLN A 257 8.56 16.74 11.42
N ASP A 258 8.33 18.06 11.50
CA ASP A 258 8.01 18.77 12.73
C ASP A 258 6.82 18.13 13.46
N THR A 259 5.75 17.77 12.72
CA THR A 259 4.56 17.14 13.29
C THR A 259 4.75 15.64 13.61
N PHE A 260 5.67 14.91 12.97
CA PHE A 260 6.04 13.54 13.37
C PHE A 260 7.05 13.49 14.53
N GLU A 261 7.66 14.61 14.87
CA GLU A 261 8.56 14.80 16.02
C GLU A 261 7.85 15.46 17.23
N ASN A 262 6.66 16.03 17.02
CA ASN A 262 5.78 16.58 18.06
C ASN A 262 5.31 15.49 19.06
N PRO A 263 5.40 15.71 20.40
CA PRO A 263 4.99 14.73 21.41
C PRO A 263 3.52 14.29 21.36
N GLY A 264 2.63 15.11 20.81
CA GLY A 264 1.21 14.78 20.63
C GLY A 264 0.91 13.77 19.52
N PHE A 265 1.90 13.42 18.69
CA PHE A 265 1.71 12.51 17.55
C PHE A 265 1.63 11.04 17.98
N LYS A 266 0.43 10.46 17.90
CA LYS A 266 0.07 9.13 18.40
C LYS A 266 0.57 8.01 17.48
N LYS A 267 1.89 7.80 17.47
CA LYS A 267 2.60 6.85 16.60
C LYS A 267 2.35 5.37 16.95
N LEU A 268 1.32 4.79 16.34
CA LEU A 268 0.88 3.41 16.55
C LEU A 268 1.92 2.34 16.18
N LYS A 269 2.76 2.57 15.15
CA LYS A 269 3.73 1.56 14.66
C LYS A 269 5.17 2.05 14.60
N SER A 270 6.12 1.15 14.87
CA SER A 270 7.56 1.43 14.77
C SER A 270 8.00 1.70 13.32
N GLY A 271 9.22 2.22 13.13
CA GLY A 271 9.75 2.61 11.82
C GLY A 271 9.64 4.11 11.52
N LYS A 272 10.10 4.51 10.33
CA LYS A 272 10.23 5.92 9.91
C LYS A 272 9.01 6.38 9.09
N LEU A 273 8.64 7.66 9.24
CA LEU A 273 7.54 8.34 8.53
C LEU A 273 8.08 9.50 7.66
N GLY A 274 7.19 10.25 6.99
CA GLY A 274 7.50 11.28 5.98
C GLY A 274 6.60 11.15 4.73
N THR A 275 6.76 12.03 3.73
CA THR A 275 5.86 12.18 2.54
C THR A 275 5.42 10.86 1.86
N HIS A 276 6.34 9.93 1.59
CA HIS A 276 6.00 8.64 0.97
C HIS A 276 5.07 7.74 1.81
N SER A 277 5.01 7.96 3.13
CA SER A 277 4.20 7.17 4.05
C SER A 277 2.71 7.42 3.87
N LEU A 278 2.35 8.65 3.44
CA LEU A 278 0.98 9.10 3.20
C LEU A 278 0.35 8.35 2.03
N ARG A 279 1.00 8.40 0.85
CA ARG A 279 0.59 7.63 -0.34
C ARG A 279 0.55 6.12 -0.06
N LYS A 280 1.48 5.61 0.74
CA LYS A 280 1.48 4.22 1.19
C LYS A 280 0.30 3.92 2.14
N GLY A 281 -0.08 4.86 3.00
CA GLY A 281 -1.23 4.78 3.89
C GLY A 281 -2.52 4.63 3.11
N ALA A 282 -2.84 5.60 2.24
CA ALA A 282 -4.01 5.57 1.37
C ALA A 282 -4.11 4.26 0.55
N ALA A 283 -3.03 3.84 -0.10
CA ALA A 283 -2.98 2.59 -0.83
C ALA A 283 -3.20 1.34 0.05
N THR A 284 -2.60 1.32 1.25
CA THR A 284 -2.78 0.23 2.21
C THR A 284 -4.21 0.21 2.75
N TYR A 285 -4.81 1.37 2.98
CA TYR A 285 -6.17 1.55 3.46
C TYR A 285 -7.17 0.95 2.47
N CYS A 286 -7.10 1.31 1.18
CA CYS A 286 -7.90 0.69 0.13
C CYS A 286 -7.83 -0.85 0.17
N THR A 287 -6.61 -1.43 0.25
CA THR A 287 -6.46 -2.89 0.29
C THR A 287 -6.97 -3.54 1.58
N ARG A 288 -7.10 -2.80 2.70
CA ARG A 288 -7.78 -3.29 3.91
C ARG A 288 -9.29 -3.18 3.81
N CYS A 289 -9.82 -2.17 3.11
CA CYS A 289 -11.22 -2.04 2.72
C CYS A 289 -11.64 -3.02 1.60
N GLY A 290 -10.86 -4.08 1.32
CA GLY A 290 -11.19 -5.13 0.35
C GLY A 290 -10.86 -4.82 -1.11
N PHE A 291 -10.31 -3.65 -1.44
CA PHE A 291 -10.07 -3.27 -2.83
C PHE A 291 -8.92 -4.05 -3.46
N THR A 292 -9.12 -4.46 -4.71
CA THR A 292 -8.11 -5.17 -5.49
C THR A 292 -6.86 -4.31 -5.67
N LYS A 293 -5.70 -4.96 -5.77
CA LYS A 293 -4.43 -4.29 -6.12
C LYS A 293 -4.58 -3.48 -7.41
N ASP A 294 -5.37 -3.99 -8.36
CA ASP A 294 -5.62 -3.38 -9.66
C ASP A 294 -6.34 -2.02 -9.55
N ASN A 295 -7.45 -1.95 -8.81
CA ASN A 295 -8.17 -0.70 -8.54
C ASN A 295 -7.26 0.35 -7.88
N VAL A 296 -6.41 -0.08 -6.93
CA VAL A 296 -5.42 0.79 -6.27
C VAL A 296 -4.32 1.25 -7.24
N ASN A 297 -3.86 0.39 -8.16
CA ASN A 297 -2.88 0.74 -9.18
C ASN A 297 -3.43 1.82 -10.14
N ARG A 298 -4.68 1.66 -10.61
CA ARG A 298 -5.39 2.66 -11.42
C ARG A 298 -5.51 3.98 -10.67
N ARG A 299 -6.18 4.00 -9.50
CA ARG A 299 -6.45 5.25 -8.77
C ARG A 299 -5.18 6.01 -8.38
N GLY A 300 -4.06 5.33 -8.12
CA GLY A 300 -2.78 5.99 -7.84
C GLY A 300 -1.86 6.21 -9.04
N ARG A 301 -2.25 5.83 -10.26
CA ARG A 301 -1.47 6.02 -11.50
C ARG A 301 -0.08 5.36 -11.40
N TRP A 302 -0.03 4.08 -11.03
CA TRP A 302 1.22 3.30 -10.94
C TRP A 302 1.65 2.75 -12.30
N ARG A 303 2.88 3.07 -12.75
CA ARG A 303 3.49 2.34 -13.88
C ARG A 303 3.64 0.85 -13.53
N MET A 304 2.99 0.00 -14.31
CA MET A 304 3.16 -1.45 -14.32
C MET A 304 3.73 -1.90 -15.67
N ARG A 305 3.93 -3.21 -15.87
CA ARG A 305 3.92 -3.75 -17.23
C ARG A 305 2.49 -3.62 -17.73
N LYS A 306 2.29 -2.96 -18.88
CA LYS A 306 1.01 -2.96 -19.58
C LYS A 306 0.89 -4.29 -20.30
N ASP A 307 -0.19 -5.03 -20.07
CA ASP A 307 -0.55 -6.17 -20.89
C ASP A 307 -1.17 -5.66 -22.21
N VAL A 308 -1.26 -6.50 -23.24
CA VAL A 308 -1.74 -6.09 -24.58
C VAL A 308 -3.13 -5.44 -24.51
N VAL A 309 -3.99 -5.90 -23.58
CA VAL A 309 -5.35 -5.40 -23.37
C VAL A 309 -5.37 -3.96 -22.80
N ASP A 310 -4.36 -3.54 -22.04
CA ASP A 310 -4.27 -2.18 -21.48
C ASP A 310 -4.05 -1.09 -22.56
N ALA A 311 -3.77 -1.48 -23.80
CA ALA A 311 -3.70 -0.57 -24.94
C ALA A 311 -5.09 -0.25 -25.55
N TYR A 312 -6.10 -1.09 -25.27
CA TYR A 312 -7.45 -1.05 -25.86
C TYR A 312 -8.56 -0.72 -24.87
N ILE A 313 -8.36 -0.94 -23.57
CA ILE A 313 -9.33 -0.56 -22.52
C ILE A 313 -9.22 0.95 -22.26
N ASP A 314 -10.37 1.62 -22.08
CA ASP A 314 -10.41 3.03 -21.69
C ASP A 314 -9.69 3.27 -20.35
N THR A 315 -9.00 4.40 -20.26
CA THR A 315 -8.21 4.79 -19.10
C THR A 315 -9.10 5.34 -17.99
N THR A 316 -10.19 6.00 -18.37
CA THR A 316 -11.20 6.52 -17.45
C THR A 316 -12.26 5.44 -17.25
N GLN A 317 -12.21 4.78 -16.09
CA GLN A 317 -13.15 3.73 -15.69
C GLN A 317 -13.96 4.24 -14.50
N PRO A 318 -15.14 4.86 -14.71
CA PRO A 318 -15.82 5.63 -13.67
C PRO A 318 -16.18 4.81 -12.44
N TYR A 319 -16.72 3.60 -12.63
CA TYR A 319 -17.15 2.76 -11.51
C TYR A 319 -15.97 2.23 -10.64
N PRO A 320 -14.90 1.60 -11.19
CA PRO A 320 -13.74 1.20 -10.39
C PRO A 320 -13.03 2.36 -9.65
N ASP A 321 -12.93 3.55 -10.27
CA ASP A 321 -12.34 4.72 -9.62
C ASP A 321 -13.27 5.25 -8.51
N ALA A 322 -14.58 5.36 -8.76
CA ALA A 322 -15.58 5.82 -7.80
C ALA A 322 -15.69 4.92 -6.56
N CYS A 323 -15.72 3.59 -6.71
CA CYS A 323 -15.72 2.70 -5.54
C CYS A 323 -14.44 2.91 -4.68
N THR A 324 -13.30 3.12 -5.33
CA THR A 324 -12.02 3.36 -4.64
C THR A 324 -11.96 4.77 -4.02
N ALA A 325 -12.62 5.76 -4.63
CA ALA A 325 -12.82 7.09 -4.08
C ALA A 325 -13.69 7.06 -2.81
N ALA A 326 -14.82 6.34 -2.85
CA ALA A 326 -15.74 6.16 -1.73
C ALA A 326 -15.05 5.53 -0.51
N ALA A 327 -14.20 4.52 -0.72
CA ALA A 327 -13.37 3.97 0.35
C ALA A 327 -12.39 5.01 0.93
N LEU A 328 -11.76 5.84 0.08
CA LEU A 328 -10.83 6.87 0.52
C LEU A 328 -11.50 8.11 1.16
N SER A 329 -12.83 8.22 1.13
CA SER A 329 -13.61 9.17 1.92
C SER A 329 -13.69 8.83 3.41
N GLY A 330 -13.12 7.70 3.86
CA GLY A 330 -13.01 7.34 5.29
C GLY A 330 -14.09 6.34 5.75
N PRO A 331 -14.14 6.03 7.06
CA PRO A 331 -14.88 4.87 7.55
C PRO A 331 -16.39 5.07 7.76
N LEU A 332 -16.95 6.25 7.44
CA LEU A 332 -18.40 6.40 7.17
C LEU A 332 -18.71 6.59 5.67
N GLY A 333 -17.70 6.47 4.79
CA GLY A 333 -17.86 6.58 3.34
C GLY A 333 -18.04 8.03 2.84
N PRO A 334 -18.52 8.18 1.59
CA PRO A 334 -18.68 9.46 0.94
C PRO A 334 -20.04 10.12 1.23
N CYS A 335 -20.11 11.43 0.97
CA CYS A 335 -21.36 12.18 1.03
C CYS A 335 -21.46 13.23 -0.07
N PHE A 336 -22.70 13.61 -0.38
CA PHE A 336 -23.02 14.84 -1.09
C PHE A 336 -23.29 15.96 -0.09
N TYR A 337 -22.84 17.17 -0.39
CA TYR A 337 -23.32 18.37 0.29
C TYR A 337 -24.52 18.91 -0.50
N ARG A 338 -25.73 18.84 0.05
CA ARG A 338 -26.99 19.19 -0.63
C ARG A 338 -27.75 20.24 0.17
N VAL A 339 -28.34 21.24 -0.50
CA VAL A 339 -29.26 22.20 0.15
C VAL A 339 -30.54 21.47 0.57
N ARG A 340 -31.05 21.76 1.78
CA ARG A 340 -32.30 21.20 2.31
C ARG A 340 -33.53 21.61 1.51
N GLU A 341 -34.49 20.69 1.38
CA GLU A 341 -35.82 21.00 0.81
C GLU A 341 -36.46 22.18 1.57
N GLY A 342 -37.03 23.13 0.83
CA GLY A 342 -37.67 24.34 1.38
C GLY A 342 -36.77 25.54 1.68
N ILE A 343 -35.44 25.43 1.56
CA ILE A 343 -34.53 26.57 1.82
C ILE A 343 -34.31 27.40 0.54
N ASN A 344 -35.10 28.47 0.41
CA ASN A 344 -35.10 29.37 -0.74
C ASN A 344 -34.07 30.52 -0.65
N SER A 345 -33.36 30.67 0.48
CA SER A 345 -32.37 31.75 0.73
C SER A 345 -30.97 31.47 0.16
N ILE A 346 -30.80 30.35 -0.57
CA ILE A 346 -29.54 29.95 -1.22
C ILE A 346 -29.75 29.97 -2.73
N ASP A 347 -29.22 31.00 -3.38
CA ASP A 347 -29.22 31.14 -4.84
C ASP A 347 -27.81 30.87 -5.42
N THR A 348 -27.67 31.02 -6.75
CA THR A 348 -26.36 30.93 -7.40
C THR A 348 -25.40 31.99 -6.88
N ARG A 349 -25.83 33.25 -6.76
CA ARG A 349 -24.96 34.39 -6.44
C ARG A 349 -24.34 34.24 -5.06
N LEU A 350 -25.13 33.90 -4.04
CA LEU A 350 -24.64 33.64 -2.69
C LEU A 350 -23.50 32.61 -2.71
N LEU A 351 -23.71 31.47 -3.39
CA LEU A 351 -22.73 30.39 -3.44
C LEU A 351 -21.41 30.83 -4.11
N VAL A 352 -21.48 31.52 -5.25
CA VAL A 352 -20.31 31.72 -6.11
C VAL A 352 -19.63 33.08 -5.98
N ASP A 353 -20.34 34.13 -5.57
CA ASP A 353 -19.82 35.49 -5.47
C ASP A 353 -19.55 35.91 -4.01
N GLU A 354 -20.29 35.38 -3.04
CA GLU A 354 -20.14 35.74 -1.61
C GLU A 354 -19.44 34.62 -0.80
N ILE A 355 -19.82 33.36 -1.02
CA ILE A 355 -19.31 32.20 -0.26
C ILE A 355 -18.03 31.63 -0.87
N ALA A 356 -17.93 31.49 -2.19
CA ALA A 356 -16.76 30.93 -2.88
C ALA A 356 -16.17 31.78 -4.06
N PRO A 357 -15.98 33.11 -3.91
CA PRO A 357 -15.50 33.98 -4.99
C PRO A 357 -14.07 33.70 -5.46
N ASN A 358 -13.17 33.23 -4.60
CA ASN A 358 -11.83 32.85 -5.03
C ASN A 358 -11.89 31.54 -5.84
N VAL A 359 -12.71 30.56 -5.42
CA VAL A 359 -12.98 29.36 -6.23
C VAL A 359 -13.57 29.74 -7.59
N LYS A 360 -14.56 30.66 -7.65
CA LYS A 360 -15.13 31.14 -8.91
C LYS A 360 -14.06 31.74 -9.82
N ARG A 361 -13.15 32.57 -9.28
CA ARG A 361 -12.06 33.21 -10.04
C ARG A 361 -11.09 32.20 -10.66
N HIS A 362 -10.69 31.16 -9.92
CA HIS A 362 -9.63 30.25 -10.35
C HIS A 362 -10.14 28.96 -11.00
N MET A 363 -11.39 28.55 -10.73
CA MET A 363 -11.94 27.24 -11.12
C MET A 363 -13.30 27.33 -11.83
N GLY A 364 -13.85 28.54 -11.99
CA GLY A 364 -15.13 28.78 -12.66
C GLY A 364 -16.35 28.49 -11.79
N GLU A 365 -17.51 28.98 -12.26
CA GLU A 365 -18.76 28.99 -11.49
C GLU A 365 -19.25 27.60 -11.08
N ALA A 366 -19.18 26.61 -11.98
CA ALA A 366 -19.69 25.27 -11.71
C ALA A 366 -18.94 24.56 -10.57
N ILE A 367 -17.62 24.77 -10.46
CA ILE A 367 -16.81 24.23 -9.35
C ILE A 367 -17.06 25.04 -8.07
N ALA A 368 -17.23 26.37 -8.19
CA ALA A 368 -17.59 27.22 -7.06
C ALA A 368 -18.91 26.80 -6.41
N LYS A 369 -19.95 26.47 -7.20
CA LYS A 369 -21.23 25.93 -6.70
C LYS A 369 -21.04 24.67 -5.85
N THR A 370 -20.24 23.72 -6.34
CA THR A 370 -19.96 22.46 -5.63
C THR A 370 -19.14 22.66 -4.35
N LEU A 371 -18.18 23.61 -4.34
CA LEU A 371 -17.29 23.85 -3.19
C LEU A 371 -17.85 24.86 -2.17
N ALA A 372 -18.82 25.69 -2.54
CA ALA A 372 -19.52 26.59 -1.63
C ALA A 372 -20.39 25.86 -0.60
N LEU A 373 -21.02 24.74 -0.98
CA LEU A 373 -21.88 23.98 -0.07
C LEU A 373 -21.12 23.36 1.13
N PRO A 374 -19.92 22.76 0.96
CA PRO A 374 -19.03 22.45 2.09
C PRO A 374 -18.68 23.64 2.99
N LEU A 375 -18.41 24.81 2.41
CA LEU A 375 -18.07 26.01 3.19
C LEU A 375 -19.24 26.52 4.01
N LEU A 376 -20.44 26.62 3.41
CA LEU A 376 -21.67 27.01 4.11
C LEU A 376 -22.00 26.03 5.24
N TRP A 377 -21.90 24.72 4.96
CA TRP A 377 -22.06 23.67 5.95
C TRP A 377 -21.10 23.86 7.13
N ALA A 378 -19.81 24.05 6.86
CA ALA A 378 -18.78 24.16 7.90
C ALA A 378 -18.83 25.49 8.67
N ALA A 379 -19.40 26.55 8.08
CA ALA A 379 -19.56 27.84 8.75
C ALA A 379 -20.66 27.81 9.82
N LEU A 380 -21.75 27.08 9.55
CA LEU A 380 -22.92 26.94 10.44
C LEU A 380 -22.86 25.68 11.31
N GLN A 381 -21.82 24.87 11.17
CA GLN A 381 -21.59 23.73 12.05
C GLN A 381 -21.04 24.19 13.41
N GLN A 382 -21.64 23.69 14.49
CA GLN A 382 -21.05 23.78 15.83
C GLN A 382 -19.65 23.17 15.80
N SER A 383 -18.66 23.99 16.18
CA SER A 383 -17.25 23.62 16.13
C SER A 383 -16.85 23.00 17.46
N ASP A 384 -16.07 21.92 17.39
CA ASP A 384 -15.39 21.33 18.56
C ASP A 384 -14.25 22.29 18.96
N ASP A 385 -14.12 22.63 20.25
CA ASP A 385 -13.20 23.70 20.70
C ASP A 385 -11.73 23.41 20.31
N ASP A 386 -11.36 22.12 20.25
CA ASP A 386 -10.03 21.65 19.83
C ASP A 386 -9.79 21.71 18.30
N PHE A 387 -10.82 21.90 17.45
CA PHE A 387 -10.65 21.86 15.99
C PHE A 387 -11.50 22.87 15.21
N VAL A 388 -10.87 24.00 14.90
CA VAL A 388 -11.42 25.05 14.04
C VAL A 388 -11.52 24.57 12.57
N LEU A 389 -12.76 24.39 12.09
CA LEU A 389 -13.06 23.96 10.71
C LEU A 389 -12.70 25.04 9.66
N LEU A 390 -13.08 26.29 9.92
CA LEU A 390 -12.87 27.46 9.07
C LEU A 390 -12.15 28.55 9.88
N PRO A 391 -11.16 29.28 9.32
CA PRO A 391 -10.62 30.46 9.98
C PRO A 391 -11.70 31.52 10.18
N ASP A 392 -11.66 32.25 11.29
CA ASP A 392 -12.79 33.08 11.75
C ASP A 392 -13.26 34.11 10.73
N ARG A 393 -12.33 34.76 10.02
CA ARG A 393 -12.66 35.71 8.94
C ARG A 393 -13.49 35.07 7.81
N LEU A 394 -13.20 33.82 7.46
CA LEU A 394 -13.96 33.07 6.45
C LEU A 394 -15.32 32.62 7.02
N LYS A 395 -15.34 32.13 8.27
CA LYS A 395 -16.57 31.76 8.98
C LYS A 395 -17.53 32.95 9.07
N GLN A 396 -17.04 34.10 9.50
CA GLN A 396 -17.78 35.36 9.59
C GLN A 396 -18.28 35.84 8.23
N ARG A 397 -17.45 35.81 7.16
CA ARG A 397 -17.88 36.18 5.79
C ARG A 397 -19.06 35.32 5.33
N VAL A 398 -18.95 33.99 5.45
CA VAL A 398 -19.96 33.04 4.99
C VAL A 398 -21.26 33.15 5.81
N ILE A 399 -21.16 33.29 7.14
CA ILE A 399 -22.33 33.53 8.00
C ILE A 399 -23.01 34.86 7.64
N GLN A 400 -22.25 35.94 7.46
CA GLN A 400 -22.83 37.24 7.15
C GLN A 400 -23.49 37.28 5.78
N ALA A 401 -22.87 36.69 4.75
CA ALA A 401 -23.45 36.57 3.43
C ALA A 401 -24.80 35.84 3.46
N TYR A 402 -24.87 34.70 4.16
CA TYR A 402 -26.11 33.93 4.29
C TYR A 402 -27.17 34.65 5.13
N LYS A 403 -26.79 35.41 6.19
CA LYS A 403 -27.73 36.30 6.90
C LYS A 403 -28.30 37.38 5.98
N THR A 404 -27.48 37.98 5.13
CA THR A 404 -27.91 39.03 4.19
C THR A 404 -28.92 38.52 3.15
N THR A 405 -28.91 37.24 2.79
CA THR A 405 -29.94 36.61 1.93
C THR A 405 -31.16 36.07 2.69
N GLY A 406 -31.34 36.45 3.96
CA GLY A 406 -32.47 35.99 4.80
C GLY A 406 -32.29 34.59 5.38
N GLY A 407 -31.07 34.06 5.38
CA GLY A 407 -30.74 32.73 5.91
C GLY A 407 -30.83 32.63 7.44
N ASN A 408 -31.58 31.64 7.92
CA ASN A 408 -31.62 31.30 9.34
C ASN A 408 -30.33 30.56 9.74
N VAL A 409 -29.56 31.12 10.67
CA VAL A 409 -28.27 30.56 11.12
C VAL A 409 -28.38 29.53 12.25
N GLU A 410 -29.54 29.43 12.90
CA GLU A 410 -29.78 28.42 13.97
C GLU A 410 -29.90 26.99 13.41
N LEU A 411 -30.03 26.85 12.09
CA LEU A 411 -30.26 25.58 11.42
C LEU A 411 -29.37 25.49 10.18
N ASN A 412 -28.44 24.52 10.17
CA ASN A 412 -27.54 24.30 9.04
C ASN A 412 -28.36 24.00 7.76
N PRO A 413 -28.24 24.79 6.68
CA PRO A 413 -29.10 24.67 5.51
C PRO A 413 -28.62 23.63 4.50
N VAL A 414 -27.45 23.05 4.74
CA VAL A 414 -26.85 22.00 3.93
C VAL A 414 -26.87 20.69 4.72
N ASP A 415 -27.31 19.61 4.09
CA ASP A 415 -27.11 18.26 4.61
C ASP A 415 -25.91 17.59 3.95
N ARG A 416 -25.29 16.65 4.68
CA ARG A 416 -24.30 15.72 4.14
C ARG A 416 -24.95 14.36 3.92
N GLU A 417 -25.69 14.27 2.83
CA GLU A 417 -26.39 13.06 2.40
C GLU A 417 -25.39 11.94 2.12
N THR A 418 -25.48 10.84 2.89
CA THR A 418 -24.67 9.64 2.66
C THR A 418 -25.04 9.00 1.32
N PHE A 419 -24.07 8.40 0.62
CA PHE A 419 -24.37 7.62 -0.59
C PHE A 419 -23.47 6.40 -0.75
N TYR A 420 -23.94 5.42 -1.52
CA TYR A 420 -23.16 4.25 -1.94
C TYR A 420 -22.96 4.23 -3.46
N VAL A 421 -21.86 3.60 -3.89
CA VAL A 421 -21.46 3.50 -5.30
C VAL A 421 -21.95 2.18 -5.88
N VAL A 422 -22.81 2.24 -6.89
CA VAL A 422 -23.39 1.10 -7.60
C VAL A 422 -22.98 1.17 -9.08
N GLY A 423 -22.88 0.04 -9.75
CA GLY A 423 -22.60 0.03 -11.18
C GLY A 423 -22.03 -1.27 -11.72
N ASP A 424 -21.97 -1.34 -13.05
CA ASP A 424 -21.25 -2.34 -13.82
C ASP A 424 -20.42 -1.65 -14.93
N GLY A 425 -19.11 -1.91 -14.97
CA GLY A 425 -18.20 -1.38 -15.99
C GLY A 425 -18.25 0.15 -16.18
N SER A 426 -18.99 0.59 -17.19
CA SER A 426 -19.23 2.00 -17.56
C SER A 426 -20.38 2.66 -16.80
N HIS A 427 -21.38 1.92 -16.32
CA HIS A 427 -22.54 2.50 -15.63
C HIS A 427 -22.23 2.82 -14.17
N LEU A 428 -21.62 3.97 -13.91
CA LEU A 428 -21.56 4.53 -12.57
C LEU A 428 -22.94 5.05 -12.13
N ASN A 429 -23.39 4.67 -10.94
CA ASN A 429 -24.51 5.25 -10.23
C ASN A 429 -24.11 5.59 -8.78
N LEU A 430 -24.50 6.77 -8.30
CA LEU A 430 -24.29 7.20 -6.93
C LEU A 430 -25.66 7.30 -6.25
N VAL A 431 -25.94 6.39 -5.31
CA VAL A 431 -27.28 6.23 -4.73
C VAL A 431 -27.29 6.73 -3.28
N ALA A 432 -28.05 7.79 -3.03
CA ALA A 432 -28.23 8.35 -1.69
C ALA A 432 -28.94 7.37 -0.75
N ILE A 433 -28.66 7.47 0.54
CA ILE A 433 -29.38 6.76 1.61
C ILE A 433 -30.20 7.80 2.37
N ALA A 434 -31.52 7.55 2.49
CA ALA A 434 -32.39 8.38 3.30
C ALA A 434 -32.25 8.03 4.79
N ASP A 435 -32.04 9.04 5.65
CA ASP A 435 -32.11 8.88 7.10
C ASP A 435 -33.59 8.70 7.52
N GLU A 436 -33.90 7.65 8.27
CA GLU A 436 -35.27 7.37 8.77
C GLU A 436 -35.72 8.31 9.92
N LYS A 437 -35.10 9.49 10.05
CA LYS A 437 -35.31 10.43 11.17
C LYS A 437 -36.41 11.46 10.92
N GLY A 438 -37.66 10.99 10.90
CA GLY A 438 -38.80 11.79 11.34
C GLY A 438 -39.99 11.94 10.38
N THR A 439 -41.19 11.88 10.97
CA THR A 439 -42.47 12.41 10.46
C THR A 439 -42.94 12.00 9.05
N THR A 440 -43.63 10.86 9.00
CA THR A 440 -45.04 10.70 8.56
C THR A 440 -45.59 11.54 7.38
N ASN A 441 -46.25 10.84 6.45
CA ASN A 441 -47.23 11.34 5.46
C ASN A 441 -46.69 12.26 4.34
N ARG A 442 -45.98 11.66 3.37
CA ARG A 442 -45.97 12.16 1.98
C ARG A 442 -47.20 11.63 1.22
N PRO A 443 -48.04 12.48 0.59
CA PRO A 443 -48.95 12.05 -0.46
C PRO A 443 -48.15 11.66 -1.72
N ASN A 444 -48.55 10.59 -2.42
CA ASN A 444 -47.86 10.13 -3.63
C ASN A 444 -48.30 10.96 -4.85
N SER A 445 -47.38 11.68 -5.51
CA SER A 445 -47.69 12.50 -6.69
C SER A 445 -46.60 12.54 -7.78
N CYS A 446 -45.95 11.41 -8.06
CA CYS A 446 -45.14 11.22 -9.28
C CYS A 446 -45.13 9.76 -9.78
N ALA A 447 -46.31 9.20 -10.03
CA ALA A 447 -46.47 7.81 -10.43
C ALA A 447 -46.03 7.53 -11.89
N SER A 448 -44.85 6.94 -12.07
CA SER A 448 -44.56 6.02 -13.19
C SER A 448 -43.43 5.05 -12.81
N GLY A 449 -43.56 3.77 -13.16
CA GLY A 449 -42.49 2.76 -12.97
C GLY A 449 -42.45 2.02 -11.62
N GLY A 450 -43.59 1.59 -11.07
CA GLY A 450 -43.65 0.79 -9.85
C GLY A 450 -43.15 -0.65 -10.02
N ALA A 451 -41.95 -0.95 -9.51
CA ALA A 451 -41.45 -2.32 -9.26
C ALA A 451 -40.20 -2.33 -8.36
N GLY A 452 -39.26 -1.42 -8.60
CA GLY A 452 -37.92 -1.48 -8.00
C GLY A 452 -37.74 -0.82 -6.63
N GLU A 453 -38.74 -0.15 -6.07
CA GLU A 453 -38.51 0.72 -4.90
C GLU A 453 -38.32 -0.05 -3.58
N GLY A 454 -39.13 -1.10 -3.32
CA GLY A 454 -38.93 -1.99 -2.18
C GLY A 454 -37.55 -2.66 -2.23
N SER A 455 -37.22 -3.25 -3.38
CA SER A 455 -35.91 -3.87 -3.62
C SER A 455 -34.75 -2.88 -3.47
N ARG A 456 -34.89 -1.60 -3.86
CA ARG A 456 -33.87 -0.56 -3.61
C ARG A 456 -33.69 -0.24 -2.12
N ARG A 457 -34.76 -0.21 -1.32
CA ARG A 457 -34.69 0.01 0.14
C ARG A 457 -34.06 -1.20 0.83
N GLU A 458 -34.47 -2.42 0.46
CA GLU A 458 -33.87 -3.67 0.92
C GLU A 458 -32.38 -3.77 0.55
N PHE A 459 -32.02 -3.42 -0.69
CA PHE A 459 -30.63 -3.43 -1.16
C PHE A 459 -29.79 -2.37 -0.42
N ALA A 460 -30.33 -1.17 -0.17
CA ALA A 460 -29.66 -0.15 0.64
C ALA A 460 -29.47 -0.61 2.09
N ALA A 461 -30.46 -1.27 2.70
CA ALA A 461 -30.36 -1.85 4.03
C ALA A 461 -29.31 -2.97 4.09
N LEU A 462 -29.30 -3.88 3.11
CA LEU A 462 -28.29 -4.92 2.96
C LEU A 462 -26.88 -4.35 2.73
N HIS A 463 -26.75 -3.29 1.93
CA HIS A 463 -25.45 -2.63 1.71
C HIS A 463 -24.96 -1.86 2.93
N SER A 464 -25.87 -1.26 3.70
CA SER A 464 -25.58 -0.65 5.00
C SER A 464 -25.13 -1.70 6.02
N GLN A 465 -25.80 -2.86 6.08
CA GLN A 465 -25.35 -3.99 6.91
C GLN A 465 -23.99 -4.56 6.43
N LEU A 466 -23.76 -4.65 5.12
CA LEU A 466 -22.50 -5.11 4.54
C LEU A 466 -21.36 -4.14 4.85
N LEU A 467 -21.58 -2.83 4.74
CA LEU A 467 -20.60 -1.80 5.12
C LEU A 467 -20.37 -1.82 6.64
N ALA A 468 -21.41 -1.84 7.47
CA ALA A 468 -21.27 -2.00 8.92
C ALA A 468 -20.58 -3.32 9.32
N SER A 469 -20.66 -4.36 8.49
CA SER A 469 -19.89 -5.61 8.63
C SER A 469 -18.44 -5.46 8.19
N GLN A 470 -18.16 -4.80 7.05
CA GLN A 470 -16.80 -4.50 6.57
C GLN A 470 -16.05 -3.53 7.49
N HIS A 471 -16.71 -2.51 8.04
CA HIS A 471 -16.13 -1.59 9.01
C HIS A 471 -15.83 -2.30 10.35
N ARG A 472 -16.76 -3.10 10.88
CA ARG A 472 -16.49 -3.98 12.05
C ARG A 472 -15.34 -4.96 11.76
N THR A 473 -15.33 -5.60 10.59
CA THR A 473 -14.24 -6.49 10.16
C THR A 473 -12.90 -5.75 10.08
N THR A 474 -12.89 -4.49 9.60
CA THR A 474 -11.67 -3.67 9.51
C THR A 474 -11.17 -3.25 10.91
N GLN A 475 -12.07 -2.86 11.81
CA GLN A 475 -11.74 -2.56 13.21
C GLN A 475 -11.19 -3.80 13.92
N ILE A 476 -11.91 -4.93 13.86
CA ILE A 476 -11.48 -6.23 14.40
C ILE A 476 -10.15 -6.65 13.79
N MET A 477 -9.92 -6.47 12.48
CA MET A 477 -8.65 -6.85 11.84
C MET A 477 -7.50 -5.95 12.30
N ASN A 478 -7.72 -4.64 12.46
CA ASN A 478 -6.72 -3.73 13.04
C ASN A 478 -6.41 -4.10 14.51
N GLU A 479 -7.42 -4.46 15.30
CA GLU A 479 -7.27 -4.88 16.70
C GLU A 479 -6.60 -6.25 16.84
N VAL A 480 -6.97 -7.24 16.03
CA VAL A 480 -6.28 -8.55 15.94
C VAL A 480 -4.82 -8.36 15.50
N VAL A 481 -4.54 -7.42 14.61
CA VAL A 481 -3.16 -7.05 14.25
C VAL A 481 -2.43 -6.35 15.39
N ARG A 482 -3.09 -5.48 16.19
CA ARG A 482 -2.53 -4.86 17.40
C ARG A 482 -2.18 -5.94 18.42
N ASN A 483 -3.16 -6.73 18.84
CA ASN A 483 -3.03 -7.76 19.89
C ASN A 483 -1.98 -8.81 19.48
N ARG A 484 -1.97 -9.27 18.21
CA ARG A 484 -0.96 -10.23 17.71
C ARG A 484 0.46 -9.64 17.67
N GLN A 485 0.61 -8.33 17.45
CA GLN A 485 1.92 -7.66 17.54
C GLN A 485 2.34 -7.44 18.99
N GLU A 486 1.41 -7.18 19.90
CA GLU A 486 1.65 -7.07 21.34
C GLU A 486 2.08 -8.40 21.94
N SER A 487 1.35 -9.50 21.70
CA SER A 487 1.79 -10.85 22.08
C SER A 487 3.18 -11.20 21.50
N HIS A 488 3.50 -10.71 20.30
CA HIS A 488 4.83 -10.93 19.71
C HIS A 488 5.93 -10.07 20.38
N ARG A 489 5.63 -8.88 20.90
CA ARG A 489 6.54 -8.09 21.74
C ARG A 489 6.77 -8.76 23.09
N GLU A 490 5.72 -9.28 23.74
CA GLU A 490 5.85 -10.00 25.01
C GLU A 490 6.67 -11.29 24.83
N LEU A 491 6.44 -12.06 23.76
CA LEU A 491 7.29 -13.21 23.43
C LEU A 491 8.76 -12.82 23.18
N GLN A 492 9.03 -11.63 22.60
CA GLN A 492 10.40 -11.12 22.45
C GLN A 492 11.03 -10.70 23.80
N LYS A 493 10.26 -10.08 24.72
CA LYS A 493 10.73 -9.81 26.09
C LYS A 493 11.04 -11.11 26.84
N ILE A 494 10.15 -12.10 26.77
CA ILE A 494 10.33 -13.42 27.39
C ILE A 494 11.58 -14.11 26.82
N GLN A 495 11.81 -14.05 25.50
CA GLN A 495 13.05 -14.56 24.90
C GLN A 495 14.30 -13.79 25.34
N ALA A 496 14.23 -12.48 25.56
CA ALA A 496 15.35 -11.70 26.09
C ALA A 496 15.65 -12.06 27.55
N ILE A 497 14.62 -12.26 28.39
CA ILE A 497 14.75 -12.72 29.78
C ILE A 497 15.36 -14.13 29.81
N LEU A 498 14.87 -15.07 29.00
CA LEU A 498 15.41 -16.42 28.88
C LEU A 498 16.89 -16.43 28.45
N ARG A 499 17.29 -15.57 27.49
CA ARG A 499 18.70 -15.42 27.10
C ARG A 499 19.57 -14.84 28.22
N ARG A 500 19.01 -13.97 29.08
CA ARG A 500 19.72 -13.38 30.22
C ARG A 500 19.89 -14.39 31.36
N LEU A 501 18.88 -15.22 31.62
CA LEU A 501 18.96 -16.35 32.55
C LEU A 501 19.94 -17.44 32.06
N ALA A 502 19.94 -17.74 30.76
CA ALA A 502 20.89 -18.65 30.13
C ALA A 502 22.34 -18.12 30.06
N ALA A 503 22.60 -16.88 30.50
CA ALA A 503 23.93 -16.28 30.61
C ALA A 503 24.51 -16.32 32.04
N SER A 504 23.75 -16.81 33.03
CA SER A 504 24.27 -17.05 34.38
C SER A 504 25.17 -18.30 34.40
N PRO A 505 26.41 -18.23 34.93
CA PRO A 505 27.35 -19.34 34.87
C PRO A 505 27.07 -20.38 35.97
N LEU A 506 26.84 -21.63 35.55
CA LEU A 506 26.97 -22.84 36.39
C LEU A 506 27.88 -23.86 35.69
N PRO A 507 28.52 -24.80 36.42
CA PRO A 507 29.64 -25.59 35.88
C PRO A 507 29.25 -26.52 34.71
N ARG A 508 30.15 -26.62 33.72
CA ARG A 508 30.02 -27.55 32.59
C ARG A 508 30.27 -28.99 33.01
N GLN A 509 29.34 -29.89 32.67
CA GLN A 509 29.68 -31.26 32.29
C GLN A 509 29.54 -31.43 30.77
N ALA A 510 30.33 -32.34 30.20
CA ALA A 510 30.52 -32.44 28.75
C ALA A 510 29.28 -33.01 28.02
N SER A 511 28.91 -32.36 26.92
CA SER A 511 27.71 -32.70 26.14
C SER A 511 27.96 -33.84 25.16
N ARG A 512 26.89 -34.56 24.78
CA ARG A 512 26.90 -35.36 23.54
C ARG A 512 25.62 -35.14 22.70
N GLU A 513 25.87 -34.73 21.46
CA GLU A 513 25.05 -34.89 20.25
C GLU A 513 23.80 -34.03 19.92
N HIS A 514 23.82 -33.59 18.65
CA HIS A 514 22.71 -33.31 17.73
C HIS A 514 21.67 -32.21 17.99
N HIS A 515 22.03 -30.99 17.54
CA HIS A 515 21.05 -30.00 17.05
C HIS A 515 20.34 -30.44 15.76
N ALA A 516 19.14 -29.91 15.55
CA ALA A 516 18.35 -30.03 14.33
C ALA A 516 17.75 -28.67 13.92
N GLN A 517 17.24 -28.59 12.67
CA GLN A 517 16.27 -27.58 12.17
C GLN A 517 16.78 -26.13 11.95
N HIS A 518 16.23 -25.30 11.04
CA HIS A 518 15.43 -25.51 9.80
C HIS A 518 15.28 -24.19 8.99
N SER A 519 14.96 -24.31 7.69
CA SER A 519 14.13 -23.35 6.88
C SER A 519 14.70 -21.96 6.47
N SER A 520 14.22 -21.30 5.40
CA SER A 520 13.51 -21.76 4.16
C SER A 520 13.43 -20.66 3.06
N GLU A 521 13.04 -21.07 1.84
CA GLU A 521 12.36 -20.29 0.76
C GLU A 521 13.13 -19.09 0.11
N THR A 522 12.85 -18.61 -1.11
CA THR A 522 11.83 -18.83 -2.19
C THR A 522 12.51 -18.53 -3.58
N ALA A 523 11.94 -18.58 -4.81
CA ALA A 523 10.64 -18.88 -5.43
C ALA A 523 10.79 -19.18 -6.97
N VAL A 524 9.78 -19.80 -7.59
CA VAL A 524 9.20 -19.59 -8.96
C VAL A 524 10.04 -19.77 -10.26
N GLU A 525 9.44 -20.53 -11.20
CA GLU A 525 9.58 -20.62 -12.68
C GLU A 525 10.94 -20.61 -13.41
N GLN A 526 11.22 -21.71 -14.15
CA GLN A 526 11.08 -21.74 -15.62
C GLN A 526 11.09 -23.19 -16.15
N ARG A 527 10.47 -23.44 -17.32
CA ARG A 527 10.41 -24.78 -17.95
C ARG A 527 11.78 -25.22 -18.48
N ARG A 528 12.47 -26.10 -17.74
CA ARG A 528 13.57 -26.95 -18.22
C ARG A 528 13.37 -28.38 -17.69
N SER A 529 13.93 -29.37 -18.38
CA SER A 529 13.79 -30.80 -18.10
C SER A 529 14.12 -31.15 -16.64
N SER A 530 13.07 -31.28 -15.83
CA SER A 530 13.20 -31.39 -14.38
C SER A 530 13.08 -32.84 -13.94
N THR A 531 14.16 -33.37 -13.35
CA THR A 531 14.13 -34.66 -12.64
C THR A 531 12.99 -34.64 -11.62
N PRO A 532 12.07 -35.63 -11.61
CA PRO A 532 10.96 -35.62 -10.67
C PRO A 532 11.46 -35.76 -9.22
N ARG A 533 10.88 -34.94 -8.34
CA ARG A 533 11.35 -34.73 -6.96
C ARG A 533 10.16 -34.64 -6.02
N LEU A 534 10.31 -35.21 -4.84
CA LEU A 534 9.33 -35.12 -3.76
C LEU A 534 9.59 -33.87 -2.89
N SER A 535 8.55 -33.38 -2.21
CA SER A 535 8.64 -32.26 -1.26
C SER A 535 9.69 -32.54 -0.19
N LYS A 536 10.50 -31.53 0.17
CA LYS A 536 11.47 -31.69 1.27
C LYS A 536 10.78 -31.78 2.64
N ARG A 537 9.64 -31.11 2.81
CA ARG A 537 8.92 -30.93 4.09
C ARG A 537 7.40 -30.78 3.82
N PRO A 538 6.64 -31.87 3.65
CA PRO A 538 5.19 -31.81 3.61
C PRO A 538 4.66 -31.30 4.96
N LYS A 539 3.70 -30.37 4.92
CA LYS A 539 3.11 -29.72 6.11
C LYS A 539 2.13 -30.65 6.82
N ASP A 540 1.35 -31.40 6.04
CA ASP A 540 0.27 -32.28 6.48
C ASP A 540 0.19 -33.54 5.58
N LEU A 541 -0.81 -34.40 5.84
CA LEU A 541 -1.04 -35.61 5.05
C LEU A 541 -1.79 -35.34 3.73
N PHE A 542 -2.44 -34.18 3.57
CA PHE A 542 -3.14 -33.81 2.33
C PHE A 542 -2.13 -33.38 1.26
N GLU A 543 -1.13 -32.55 1.59
CA GLU A 543 0.01 -32.25 0.72
C GLU A 543 0.76 -33.54 0.33
N LEU A 544 0.86 -34.50 1.26
CA LEU A 544 1.53 -35.78 1.03
C LEU A 544 0.77 -36.72 0.09
N TRP A 545 -0.57 -36.64 0.06
CA TRP A 545 -1.41 -37.37 -0.89
C TRP A 545 -1.47 -36.65 -2.25
N HIS A 546 -1.54 -35.32 -2.24
CA HIS A 546 -1.51 -34.50 -3.45
C HIS A 546 -0.20 -34.73 -4.25
N GLU A 547 0.95 -34.79 -3.57
CA GLU A 547 2.24 -35.19 -4.15
C GLU A 547 2.20 -36.56 -4.86
N TYR A 548 1.41 -37.51 -4.33
CA TYR A 548 1.28 -38.85 -4.91
C TYR A 548 0.33 -38.88 -6.11
N GLN A 549 -0.80 -38.20 -6.00
CA GLN A 549 -1.88 -38.25 -6.98
C GLN A 549 -1.69 -37.27 -8.15
N PHE A 550 -1.11 -36.09 -7.91
CA PHE A 550 -0.97 -35.00 -8.89
C PHE A 550 0.46 -34.47 -9.03
N GLY A 551 1.33 -34.73 -8.06
CA GLY A 551 2.70 -34.22 -8.03
C GLY A 551 2.80 -32.85 -7.35
N LEU A 552 3.78 -32.04 -7.73
CA LEU A 552 4.07 -30.75 -7.08
C LEU A 552 4.49 -29.71 -8.10
N ALA A 553 3.78 -28.57 -8.17
CA ALA A 553 4.15 -27.42 -9.00
C ALA A 553 4.49 -27.76 -10.47
N GLY A 554 3.73 -28.68 -11.08
CA GLY A 554 3.94 -29.15 -12.46
C GLY A 554 4.97 -30.26 -12.63
N LEU A 555 5.55 -30.78 -11.54
CA LEU A 555 6.35 -32.01 -11.56
C LEU A 555 5.45 -33.25 -11.55
N LYS A 556 5.89 -34.30 -12.24
CA LYS A 556 5.28 -35.65 -12.33
C LYS A 556 4.80 -36.18 -10.97
N ALA A 557 3.67 -36.90 -10.96
CA ALA A 557 3.07 -37.45 -9.74
C ALA A 557 3.87 -38.63 -9.17
N ALA A 558 3.94 -38.78 -7.84
CA ALA A 558 4.79 -39.83 -7.24
C ALA A 558 4.32 -41.26 -7.58
N LYS A 559 3.04 -41.47 -7.89
CA LYS A 559 2.52 -42.76 -8.39
C LYS A 559 3.18 -43.21 -9.72
N GLU A 560 3.56 -42.25 -10.57
CA GLU A 560 4.09 -42.45 -11.92
C GLU A 560 5.63 -42.58 -11.96
N PHE A 561 6.32 -42.46 -10.81
CA PHE A 561 7.78 -42.50 -10.82
C PHE A 561 8.30 -43.84 -11.37
N SER A 562 9.28 -43.80 -12.27
CA SER A 562 9.99 -44.96 -12.81
C SER A 562 10.92 -45.60 -11.76
N ARG A 563 11.53 -46.75 -12.07
CA ARG A 563 12.49 -47.41 -11.16
C ARG A 563 13.70 -46.51 -10.84
N SER A 564 14.24 -45.79 -11.82
CA SER A 564 15.37 -44.85 -11.62
C SER A 564 14.95 -43.59 -10.87
N GLU A 565 13.76 -43.04 -11.13
CA GLU A 565 13.21 -41.87 -10.43
C GLU A 565 12.91 -42.18 -8.95
N ARG A 566 12.42 -43.39 -8.65
CA ARG A 566 12.29 -43.92 -7.28
C ARG A 566 13.65 -44.11 -6.62
N GLY A 567 14.67 -44.54 -7.38
CA GLY A 567 16.06 -44.65 -6.92
C GLY A 567 16.65 -43.30 -6.50
N ALA A 568 16.53 -42.28 -7.36
CA ALA A 568 16.98 -40.91 -7.05
C ALA A 568 16.28 -40.30 -5.82
N ASN A 569 15.04 -40.72 -5.51
CA ASN A 569 14.27 -40.28 -4.35
C ASN A 569 14.19 -41.33 -3.22
N LYS A 570 15.06 -42.36 -3.20
CA LYS A 570 14.93 -43.61 -2.41
C LYS A 570 14.46 -43.41 -0.97
N PHE A 571 15.12 -42.54 -0.21
CA PHE A 571 14.82 -42.31 1.21
C PHE A 571 13.43 -41.69 1.45
N ALA A 572 13.06 -40.69 0.65
CA ALA A 572 11.77 -40.02 0.75
C ALA A 572 10.63 -40.93 0.26
N TYR A 573 10.82 -41.57 -0.91
CA TYR A 573 9.83 -42.47 -1.50
C TYR A 573 9.54 -43.68 -0.59
N SER A 574 10.58 -44.35 -0.08
CA SER A 574 10.46 -45.48 0.85
C SER A 574 9.78 -45.09 2.18
N ARG A 575 9.97 -43.85 2.67
CA ARG A 575 9.30 -43.36 3.88
C ARG A 575 7.82 -43.04 3.67
N ARG A 576 7.40 -42.69 2.45
CA ARG A 576 6.03 -42.24 2.14
C ARG A 576 5.14 -43.37 1.61
N LYS A 577 5.74 -44.38 0.97
CA LYS A 577 5.02 -45.56 0.43
C LYS A 577 4.04 -46.23 1.43
N PRO A 578 4.34 -46.40 2.74
CA PRO A 578 3.36 -46.94 3.69
C PRO A 578 2.06 -46.14 3.78
N PHE A 579 2.14 -44.81 3.78
CA PHE A 579 0.97 -43.93 3.78
C PHE A 579 0.23 -43.99 2.44
N TRP A 580 0.95 -43.86 1.32
CA TRP A 580 0.35 -43.91 -0.02
C TRP A 580 -0.35 -45.24 -0.30
N ASP A 581 0.24 -46.37 0.12
CA ASP A 581 -0.37 -47.69 -0.04
C ASP A 581 -1.68 -47.81 0.76
N VAL A 582 -1.73 -47.25 1.99
CA VAL A 582 -2.92 -47.25 2.84
C VAL A 582 -4.03 -46.38 2.26
N ILE A 583 -3.74 -45.11 1.92
CA ILE A 583 -4.76 -44.21 1.33
C ILE A 583 -5.25 -44.76 -0.01
N ALA A 584 -4.36 -45.24 -0.89
CA ALA A 584 -4.76 -45.85 -2.14
C ALA A 584 -5.58 -47.15 -1.96
N SER A 585 -5.42 -47.86 -0.83
CA SER A 585 -6.28 -49.01 -0.51
C SER A 585 -7.66 -48.57 -0.05
N LEU A 586 -7.74 -47.62 0.88
CA LEU A 586 -9.02 -47.07 1.34
C LEU A 586 -9.81 -46.43 0.18
N VAL A 587 -9.15 -45.73 -0.73
CA VAL A 587 -9.79 -45.14 -1.92
C VAL A 587 -10.29 -46.20 -2.91
N ARG A 588 -9.57 -47.33 -3.09
CA ARG A 588 -10.11 -48.48 -3.86
C ARG A 588 -11.31 -49.15 -3.19
N SER A 589 -11.53 -48.91 -1.90
CA SER A 589 -12.65 -49.43 -1.11
C SER A 589 -13.79 -48.42 -0.91
N GLY A 590 -13.87 -47.40 -1.77
CA GLY A 590 -14.98 -46.45 -1.79
C GLY A 590 -14.85 -45.23 -0.86
N TYR A 591 -13.77 -45.11 -0.08
CA TYR A 591 -13.51 -43.88 0.68
C TYR A 591 -13.03 -42.74 -0.23
N THR A 592 -13.40 -41.50 0.09
CA THR A 592 -12.73 -40.33 -0.50
C THR A 592 -11.30 -40.23 0.03
N SER A 593 -10.41 -39.53 -0.69
CA SER A 593 -9.05 -39.27 -0.20
C SER A 593 -9.04 -38.64 1.19
N ASP A 594 -9.99 -37.73 1.42
CA ASP A 594 -9.97 -36.85 2.58
C ASP A 594 -10.50 -37.59 3.81
N THR A 595 -11.57 -38.40 3.65
CA THR A 595 -12.03 -39.31 4.71
C THR A 595 -11.01 -40.42 5.01
N ALA A 596 -10.27 -40.90 4.01
CA ALA A 596 -9.15 -41.82 4.22
C ALA A 596 -7.98 -41.17 4.99
N ILE A 597 -7.69 -39.89 4.75
CA ILE A 597 -6.66 -39.13 5.48
C ILE A 597 -7.11 -38.83 6.92
N ASP A 598 -8.36 -38.44 7.12
CA ASP A 598 -8.90 -38.20 8.47
C ASP A 598 -8.98 -39.50 9.29
N LYS A 599 -9.22 -40.67 8.68
CA LYS A 599 -9.02 -41.97 9.36
C LYS A 599 -7.58 -42.16 9.86
N VAL A 600 -6.57 -41.79 9.08
CA VAL A 600 -5.15 -41.85 9.52
C VAL A 600 -4.88 -40.87 10.65
N TYR A 601 -5.46 -39.66 10.61
CA TYR A 601 -5.36 -38.70 11.72
C TYR A 601 -6.10 -39.13 12.99
N ALA A 602 -7.23 -39.84 12.87
CA ALA A 602 -7.95 -40.39 14.01
C ALA A 602 -7.17 -41.51 14.72
N VAL A 603 -6.41 -42.31 13.97
CA VAL A 603 -5.58 -43.40 14.51
C VAL A 603 -4.30 -42.92 15.18
N TYR A 604 -3.61 -41.93 14.60
CA TYR A 604 -2.29 -41.49 15.10
C TYR A 604 -2.27 -40.13 15.80
N GLY A 605 -3.39 -39.39 15.81
CA GLY A 605 -3.50 -38.07 16.42
C GLY A 605 -3.12 -36.91 15.49
N ARG A 606 -4.04 -35.95 15.33
CA ARG A 606 -3.86 -34.72 14.52
C ARG A 606 -2.82 -33.74 15.11
N ASN A 607 -2.41 -33.97 16.35
CA ASN A 607 -1.35 -33.25 17.05
C ASN A 607 0.07 -33.76 16.73
N LEU A 608 0.22 -34.95 16.14
CA LEU A 608 1.54 -35.50 15.78
C LEU A 608 2.05 -34.95 14.44
N SER A 609 3.36 -34.78 14.34
CA SER A 609 3.99 -34.39 13.07
C SER A 609 3.83 -35.48 12.01
N VAL A 610 3.73 -35.09 10.73
CA VAL A 610 3.79 -36.02 9.58
C VAL A 610 5.00 -36.95 9.66
N SER A 611 6.13 -36.47 10.17
CA SER A 611 7.33 -37.28 10.38
C SER A 611 7.13 -38.41 11.41
N SER A 612 6.34 -38.16 12.45
CA SER A 612 6.00 -39.12 13.50
C SER A 612 4.98 -40.14 12.99
N ILE A 613 3.91 -39.67 12.35
CA ILE A 613 2.84 -40.53 11.78
C ILE A 613 3.43 -41.51 10.75
N LEU A 614 4.33 -41.04 9.86
CA LEU A 614 5.05 -41.90 8.91
C LEU A 614 6.05 -42.88 9.56
N LYS A 615 6.45 -42.67 10.82
CA LYS A 615 7.23 -43.66 11.58
C LYS A 615 6.29 -44.75 12.10
N SER A 616 5.20 -44.38 12.77
CA SER A 616 4.20 -45.33 13.29
C SER A 616 3.62 -46.23 12.20
N LEU A 617 3.15 -45.63 11.08
CA LEU A 617 2.67 -46.36 9.90
C LEU A 617 3.67 -47.39 9.34
N ARG A 618 4.98 -47.14 9.47
CA ARG A 618 6.02 -48.08 9.02
C ARG A 618 6.19 -49.24 10.00
N GLU A 619 6.18 -48.96 11.31
CA GLU A 619 6.31 -50.00 12.34
C GLU A 619 5.06 -50.90 12.38
N ASP A 620 3.86 -50.31 12.27
CA ASP A 620 2.61 -51.07 12.16
C ASP A 620 2.58 -51.91 10.88
N ARG A 621 3.12 -51.42 9.75
CA ARG A 621 3.24 -52.21 8.52
C ARG A 621 4.10 -53.47 8.70
N LYS A 622 5.12 -53.46 9.57
CA LYS A 622 5.87 -54.69 9.92
C LYS A 622 5.02 -55.70 10.70
N ARG A 623 3.97 -55.23 11.37
CA ARG A 623 3.01 -56.00 12.19
C ARG A 623 1.70 -56.31 11.45
N GLY A 624 1.72 -56.28 10.11
CA GLY A 624 0.54 -56.52 9.26
C GLY A 624 -0.38 -55.31 9.04
N GLY A 625 0.01 -54.11 9.47
CA GLY A 625 -0.76 -52.87 9.36
C GLY A 625 -1.74 -52.66 10.52
N HIS A 626 -2.01 -51.40 10.86
CA HIS A 626 -2.89 -51.03 11.97
C HIS A 626 -4.34 -51.49 11.71
N PRO A 627 -5.01 -52.21 12.64
CA PRO A 627 -6.34 -52.80 12.41
C PRO A 627 -7.38 -51.84 11.83
N SER A 628 -7.55 -50.65 12.43
CA SER A 628 -8.52 -49.63 12.00
C SER A 628 -8.22 -48.96 10.64
N LEU A 629 -7.09 -49.30 10.00
CA LEU A 629 -6.69 -48.84 8.66
C LEU A 629 -6.61 -50.00 7.65
N ARG A 630 -6.97 -51.22 8.05
CA ARG A 630 -7.18 -52.33 7.12
C ARG A 630 -8.53 -52.15 6.43
N VAL A 631 -8.58 -52.59 5.18
CA VAL A 631 -9.83 -52.92 4.49
C VAL A 631 -10.20 -54.34 4.93
N GLN A 632 -11.48 -54.63 5.14
CA GLN A 632 -11.99 -55.99 5.32
C GLN A 632 -12.19 -56.66 3.97
#